data_AF-W0H054-F1
#
_entry.id   AF-W0H054-F1
#
_cell.length_a   1.000
_cell.length_b   1.000
_cell.length_c   1.000
_cell.angle_alpha   90.00
_cell.angle_beta   90.00
_cell.angle_gamma   90.00
#
_symmetry.space_group_name_H-M   'P 1'
#
loop_
_entity.id
_entity.type
_entity.pdbx_description
1 polymer ?
#
loop_
_entity_poly.entity_id
_entity_poly.type
_entity_poly.pdbx_seq_one_letter_code
_entity_poly.pdbx_strand_id
1 'polypeptide(L)' 'MAPDPRSMQWQQDGELARADLNALVHALQQVECDHNSAELQRLGQIDPSAAA' A
#
# COMPACT_ATOMS: atom_id res chain seq x y z
N MET A 1 -3.42 8.93 -6.01
CA MET A 1 -2.45 7.84 -6.28
C MET A 1 -1.55 7.70 -5.07
N ALA A 2 -1.27 6.47 -4.64
CA ALA A 2 -0.25 6.24 -3.61
C ALA A 2 1.13 6.71 -4.12
N PRO A 3 2.02 7.21 -3.24
CA PRO A 3 3.35 7.65 -3.65
C PRO A 3 4.18 6.47 -4.15
N ASP A 4 4.99 6.68 -5.20
CA ASP A 4 5.93 5.66 -5.67
C ASP A 4 7.10 5.53 -4.68
N PRO A 5 7.28 4.37 -4.02
CA PRO A 5 8.36 4.19 -3.06
C PRO A 5 9.75 4.39 -3.66
N ARG A 6 9.90 4.20 -4.98
CA ARG A 6 11.19 4.37 -5.69
C ARG A 6 11.53 5.82 -5.96
N SER A 7 10.57 6.74 -5.87
CA SER A 7 10.79 8.18 -6.05
C SER A 7 10.92 8.96 -4.74
N MET A 8 10.74 8.30 -3.59
CA MET A 8 10.85 8.96 -2.28
C MET A 8 12.28 9.37 -1.97
N GLN A 9 12.43 10.54 -1.34
CA GLN A 9 13.72 11.07 -0.96
C GLN A 9 14.17 10.50 0.38
N TRP A 10 15.27 9.76 0.34
CA TRP A 10 15.96 9.25 1.53
C TRP A 10 17.10 10.20 1.89
N GLN A 11 17.19 10.52 3.17
CA GLN A 11 18.25 11.33 3.76
C GLN A 11 19.47 10.44 4.06
N GLN A 12 20.63 11.07 4.29
CA GLN A 12 21.89 10.35 4.51
C GLN A 12 21.91 9.54 5.82
N ASP A 13 21.06 9.90 6.77
CA ASP A 13 20.83 9.17 8.02
C ASP A 13 19.94 7.93 7.86
N GLY A 14 19.40 7.70 6.66
CA GLY A 14 18.48 6.61 6.36
C GLY A 14 17.02 6.91 6.68
N GLU A 15 16.68 8.14 7.10
CA GLU A 15 15.29 8.57 7.26
C GLU A 15 14.69 9.05 5.95
N LEU A 16 13.37 8.95 5.83
CA LEU A 16 12.64 9.59 4.74
C LEU A 16 12.57 11.10 4.96
N ALA A 17 12.62 11.88 3.88
CA ALA A 17 12.28 13.29 3.92
C ALA A 17 10.89 13.47 4.54
N ARG A 18 10.70 14.49 5.38
CA ARG A 18 9.43 14.71 6.10
C ARG A 18 8.20 14.70 5.19
N ALA A 19 8.32 15.30 4.00
CA ALA A 19 7.23 15.34 3.03
C ALA A 19 6.86 13.93 2.52
N ASP A 20 7.86 13.12 2.17
CA ASP A 20 7.65 11.76 1.67
C ASP A 20 7.16 10.82 2.77
N LEU A 21 7.66 10.98 4.00
CA LEU A 21 7.15 10.25 5.16
C LEU A 21 5.67 10.56 5.40
N ASN A 22 5.28 11.84 5.37
CA ASN A 22 3.88 12.23 5.54
C ASN A 22 3.00 11.68 4.40
N ALA A 23 3.47 11.74 3.16
CA ALA A 23 2.76 11.18 2.01
C ALA A 23 2.59 9.66 2.12
N LEU A 24 3.62 8.95 2.58
CA LEU A 24 3.59 7.50 2.82
C LEU A 24 2.56 7.16 3.91
N VAL A 25 2.61 7.84 5.05
CA VAL A 25 1.68 7.61 6.16
C VAL A 25 0.24 7.85 5.72
N HIS A 26 -0.02 8.95 4.99
CA HIS A 26 -1.35 9.22 4.45
C HIS A 26 -1.83 8.13 3.50
N ALA A 27 -0.96 7.63 2.61
CA ALA A 27 -1.32 6.55 1.71
C ALA A 27 -1.61 5.24 2.45
N LEU A 28 -0.81 4.88 3.46
CA LEU A 28 -1.00 3.69 4.28
C LEU A 28 -2.32 3.74 5.05
N GLN A 29 -2.71 4.91 5.56
CA GLN A 29 -4.00 5.09 6.23
C GLN A 29 -5.20 4.83 5.32
N GLN A 30 -5.05 4.96 4.00
CA GLN A 30 -6.13 4.67 3.04
C GLN A 30 -6.17 3.18 2.63
N VAL A 31 -5.20 2.38 3.07
CA VAL A 31 -5.16 0.94 2.74
C VAL A 31 -6.23 0.18 3.51
N GLU A 32 -6.50 0.54 4.76
CA GLU A 32 -7.57 -0.05 5.57
C GLU A 32 -8.91 0.61 5.24
N CYS A 33 -9.51 0.22 4.12
CA CYS A 33 -10.86 0.63 3.74
C CYS A 33 -11.73 -0.57 3.36
N ASP A 34 -13.04 -0.40 3.47
CA ASP A 34 -14.04 -1.44 3.16
C ASP A 34 -13.85 -2.03 1.76
N HIS A 35 -13.44 -1.21 0.80
CA HIS A 35 -13.16 -1.65 -0.56
C HIS A 35 -12.01 -2.66 -0.64
N ASN A 36 -10.85 -2.33 -0.04
CA ASN A 36 -9.70 -3.22 -0.04
C ASN A 36 -9.99 -4.50 0.76
N SER A 37 -10.71 -4.38 1.87
CA SER A 37 -11.15 -5.53 2.68
C SER A 37 -12.08 -6.46 1.88
N ALA A 38 -13.05 -5.92 1.14
CA ALA A 38 -13.94 -6.69 0.29
C ALA A 38 -13.17 -7.41 -0.85
N GLU A 39 -12.19 -6.73 -1.45
CA GLU A 39 -11.34 -7.32 -2.48
C GLU A 39 -10.46 -8.45 -1.94
N LEU A 40 -9.86 -8.29 -0.76
CA LEU A 40 -9.12 -9.35 -0.09
C LEU A 40 -10.01 -10.57 0.21
N GLN A 41 -11.23 -10.33 0.70
CA GLN A 41 -12.20 -11.40 0.94
C GLN A 41 -12.58 -12.13 -0.37
N ARG A 42 -12.78 -11.39 -1.47
CA ARG A 42 -13.06 -11.96 -2.79
C ARG A 42 -11.89 -12.82 -3.28
N LEU A 43 -10.66 -12.33 -3.17
CA LEU A 43 -9.45 -13.07 -3.58
C LEU A 43 -9.25 -14.34 -2.76
N GLY A 44 -9.52 -14.31 -1.45
CA GLY A 44 -9.45 -15.49 -0.58
C GLY A 44 -10.48 -16.58 -0.89
N GLN A 45 -11.53 -16.27 -1.67
CA GLN A 45 -12.53 -17.23 -2.13
C GLN A 45 -12.23 -17.79 -3.53
N ILE A 46 -11.28 -17.21 -4.25
CA ILE A 46 -10.83 -17.78 -5.52
C ILE A 46 -9.98 -19.00 -5.18
N ASP A 47 -10.63 -20.16 -5.17
CA ASP A 47 -9.93 -21.44 -5.05
C ASP A 47 -9.01 -21.61 -6.27
N PRO A 48 -7.68 -21.62 -6.11
CA PRO A 48 -6.75 -21.77 -7.23
C PRO A 48 -6.94 -23.10 -7.96
N SER A 49 -7.59 -24.08 -7.31
CA SER A 49 -7.88 -25.40 -7.88
C SER A 49 -9.10 -25.42 -8.80
N ALA A 50 -9.96 -24.40 -8.80
CA ALA A 50 -11.19 -24.37 -9.60
C ALA A 50 -11.01 -23.78 -11.02
N ALA A 51 -9.81 -23.28 -11.31
CA ALA A 51 -9.46 -22.64 -12.58
C ALA A 51 -8.68 -23.55 -13.56
N ALA A 52 -8.58 -24.86 -13.28
CA ALA A 52 -7.88 -25.86 -14.09
C ALA A 52 -8.81 -26.66 -15.00
#